data_AF-A0A660ZPV1-F1
#
_entry.id   AF-A0A660ZPV1-F1
#
_cell.length_a   1.000
_cell.length_b   1.000
_cell.length_c   1.000
_cell.angle_alpha   90.00
_cell.angle_beta   90.00
_cell.angle_gamma   90.00
#
_symmetry.space_group_name_H-M   'P 1'
#
loop_
_entity.id
_entity.type
_entity.pdbx_description
1 polymer ?
#
loop_
_entity_poly.entity_id
_entity_poly.type
_entity_poly.pdbx_seq_one_letter_code
_entity_poly.pdbx_strand_id
1 'polypeptide(L)'
;TGKPPKGLSREALDELMRYHWPGNVRELQNLLERLFILSDQEVIEWADLPMLRVSERSDGSDDPYRIGTYQEFKEHVEREFLIRKLKENEGNVSKTARELKMQRSNLYKKLEKYGIGFRKEQGS
;
A
#
# COMPACT_ATOMS: atom_id res chain seq x y z
N THR A 1 -23.61 23.61 -8.30
CA THR A 1 -22.59 24.66 -8.19
C THR A 1 -21.26 24.07 -8.64
N GLY A 2 -20.94 24.19 -9.93
CA GLY A 2 -19.78 23.52 -10.53
C GLY A 2 -18.53 24.39 -10.44
N LYS A 3 -17.63 24.07 -9.51
CA LYS A 3 -16.24 24.54 -9.63
C LYS A 3 -15.64 23.89 -10.88
N PRO A 4 -14.85 24.60 -11.69
CA PRO A 4 -14.18 24.01 -12.85
C PRO A 4 -13.35 22.79 -12.42
N PRO A 5 -13.23 21.76 -13.27
CA PRO A 5 -12.43 20.58 -12.94
C PRO A 5 -10.98 21.03 -12.75
N LYS A 6 -10.44 20.83 -11.55
CA LYS A 6 -9.04 21.16 -11.28
C LYS A 6 -8.13 20.17 -11.98
N GLY A 7 -7.08 20.71 -12.60
CA GLY A 7 -6.04 19.94 -13.25
C GLY A 7 -4.95 19.51 -12.27
N LEU A 8 -4.20 18.49 -12.65
CA LEU A 8 -2.92 18.15 -12.05
C LEU A 8 -1.81 18.63 -12.99
N SER A 9 -0.77 19.24 -12.45
CA SER A 9 0.49 19.41 -13.19
C SER A 9 1.05 18.05 -13.59
N ARG A 10 1.86 18.01 -14.65
CA ARG A 10 2.45 16.77 -15.12
C ARG A 10 3.40 16.17 -14.08
N GLU A 11 4.11 17.03 -13.38
CA GLU A 11 5.04 16.70 -12.30
C GLU A 11 4.29 16.09 -11.11
N ALA A 12 3.14 16.67 -10.71
CA ALA A 12 2.30 16.09 -9.67
C ALA A 12 1.76 14.72 -10.09
N LEU A 13 1.32 14.57 -11.34
CA LEU A 13 0.82 13.29 -11.86
C LEU A 13 1.92 12.23 -11.86
N ASP A 14 3.11 12.55 -12.36
CA ASP A 14 4.24 11.62 -12.43
C ASP A 14 4.63 11.11 -11.03
N GLU A 15 4.59 11.98 -10.02
CA GLU A 15 4.87 11.58 -8.64
C GLU A 15 3.74 10.75 -8.01
N LEU A 16 2.48 11.09 -8.26
CA LEU A 16 1.35 10.25 -7.84
C LEU A 16 1.41 8.84 -8.45
N MET A 17 1.91 8.72 -9.69
CA MET A 17 2.12 7.42 -10.34
C MET A 17 3.32 6.64 -9.79
N ARG A 18 4.38 7.34 -9.36
CA ARG A 18 5.59 6.73 -8.78
C ARG A 18 5.39 6.30 -7.33
N TYR A 19 4.47 6.95 -6.62
CA TYR A 19 4.24 6.68 -5.21
C TYR A 19 3.65 5.28 -4.96
N HIS A 20 4.23 4.57 -3.98
CA HIS A 20 3.71 3.27 -3.56
C HIS A 20 2.56 3.47 -2.57
N TRP A 21 1.33 3.52 -3.09
CA TRP A 21 0.12 3.69 -2.29
C TRP A 21 -0.10 2.51 -1.33
N PRO A 22 0.05 2.71 -0.01
CA PRO A 22 0.01 1.62 0.96
C PRO A 22 -1.41 1.05 1.16
N GLY A 23 -2.46 1.84 0.88
CA GLY A 23 -3.86 1.49 1.12
C GLY A 23 -4.77 1.30 -0.12
N ASN A 24 -4.22 0.93 -1.28
CA ASN A 24 -4.94 0.84 -2.57
C ASN A 24 -5.42 2.20 -3.14
N VAL A 25 -6.21 2.16 -4.22
CA VAL A 25 -6.80 3.31 -4.93
C VAL A 25 -7.62 4.24 -4.03
N ARG A 26 -8.11 3.76 -2.87
CA ARG A 26 -8.86 4.59 -1.90
C ARG A 26 -8.01 5.67 -1.26
N GLU A 27 -6.72 5.41 -1.01
CA GLU A 27 -5.84 6.45 -0.47
C GLU A 27 -5.53 7.52 -1.50
N LEU A 28 -5.29 7.13 -2.74
CA LEU A 28 -5.19 8.06 -3.86
C LEU A 28 -6.46 8.91 -3.97
N GLN A 29 -7.64 8.29 -3.88
CA GLN A 29 -8.91 8.99 -3.90
C GLN A 29 -9.04 9.99 -2.75
N ASN A 30 -8.77 9.57 -1.51
CA ASN A 30 -8.85 10.45 -0.33
C ASN A 30 -7.89 11.64 -0.43
N LEU A 31 -6.70 11.40 -0.98
CA LEU A 31 -5.70 12.43 -1.21
C LEU A 31 -6.17 13.42 -2.27
N LEU A 32 -6.66 12.94 -3.41
CA LEU A 32 -7.22 13.77 -4.46
C LEU A 32 -8.43 14.56 -3.95
N GLU A 33 -9.39 13.94 -3.28
CA GLU A 33 -10.54 14.63 -2.70
C GLU A 33 -10.11 15.77 -1.76
N ARG A 34 -9.14 15.50 -0.87
CA ARG A 34 -8.59 16.51 0.03
C ARG A 34 -7.93 17.66 -0.73
N LEU A 35 -7.11 17.39 -1.75
CA LEU A 35 -6.45 18.43 -2.55
C LEU A 35 -7.45 19.27 -3.33
N PHE A 36 -8.49 18.64 -3.88
CA PHE A 36 -9.55 19.34 -4.58
C PHE A 36 -10.39 20.22 -3.66
N ILE A 37 -10.53 19.85 -2.37
CA ILE A 37 -11.22 20.65 -1.35
C ILE A 37 -10.34 21.80 -0.84
N LEU A 38 -9.07 21.52 -0.52
CA LEU A 38 -8.18 22.46 0.20
C LEU A 38 -7.40 23.41 -0.70
N SER A 39 -7.11 23.03 -1.94
CA SER A 39 -6.45 23.95 -2.87
C SER A 39 -7.46 24.99 -3.34
N ASP A 40 -7.10 26.26 -3.44
CA ASP A 40 -7.90 27.27 -4.16
C ASP A 40 -7.40 27.47 -5.61
N GLN A 41 -6.35 26.75 -6.00
CA GLN A 41 -5.77 26.80 -7.33
C GLN A 41 -6.57 25.94 -8.33
N GLU A 42 -6.56 26.33 -9.61
CA GLU A 42 -7.12 25.53 -10.71
C GLU A 42 -6.22 24.36 -11.10
N VAL A 43 -4.92 24.44 -10.84
CA VAL A 43 -3.94 23.39 -11.10
C VAL A 43 -3.24 23.05 -9.80
N ILE A 44 -3.18 21.76 -9.47
CA ILE A 44 -2.45 21.23 -8.32
C ILE A 44 -1.01 20.97 -8.75
N GLU A 45 -0.07 21.66 -8.12
CA GLU A 45 1.36 21.56 -8.39
C GLU A 45 2.00 20.50 -7.48
N TRP A 46 3.18 20.00 -7.87
CA TRP A 46 3.98 19.12 -7.01
C TRP A 46 4.27 19.75 -5.63
N ALA A 47 4.40 21.07 -5.57
CA ALA A 47 4.60 21.81 -4.32
C ALA A 47 3.43 21.65 -3.34
N ASP A 48 2.23 21.38 -3.84
CA ASP A 48 1.01 21.20 -3.05
C ASP A 48 0.88 19.77 -2.50
N LEU A 49 1.86 18.89 -2.75
CA LEU A 49 1.91 17.50 -2.30
C LEU A 49 2.99 17.26 -1.22
N PRO A 50 3.07 18.07 -0.13
CA PRO A 50 4.13 17.91 0.87
C PRO A 50 4.06 16.57 1.61
N MET A 51 2.88 15.96 1.69
CA MET A 51 2.70 14.61 2.27
C MET A 51 3.45 13.52 1.50
N LEU A 52 3.57 13.65 0.18
CA LEU A 52 4.39 12.73 -0.63
C LEU A 52 5.88 12.99 -0.41
N ARG A 53 6.29 14.24 -0.15
CA ARG A 53 7.69 14.59 0.17
C ARG A 53 8.17 14.03 1.51
N VAL A 54 7.27 13.98 2.50
CA VAL A 54 7.59 13.46 3.85
C VAL A 54 7.79 11.94 3.83
N SER A 55 7.06 11.25 2.95
CA SER A 55 7.13 9.78 2.84
C SER A 55 8.51 9.23 2.40
N GLU A 56 9.32 10.01 1.67
CA GLU A 56 10.69 9.61 1.31
C GLU A 56 11.68 9.72 2.49
N ARG A 57 11.30 10.38 3.60
CA ARG A 57 12.22 10.67 4.72
C ARG A 57 11.73 10.26 6.10
N SER A 58 10.54 9.66 6.22
CA SER A 58 10.04 9.16 7.50
C SER A 58 9.78 7.67 7.43
N ASP A 59 10.62 6.96 8.18
CA ASP A 59 10.46 5.61 8.74
C ASP A 59 9.17 5.53 9.62
N GLY A 60 8.02 5.87 9.04
CA GLY A 60 6.75 6.11 9.73
C GLY A 60 5.50 5.85 8.87
N SER A 61 5.68 5.33 7.65
CA SER A 61 4.61 4.73 6.83
C SER A 61 4.15 3.36 7.36
N ASP A 62 4.82 2.85 8.40
CA ASP A 62 4.59 1.53 9.00
C ASP A 62 3.88 1.62 10.36
N ASP A 63 3.21 2.74 10.67
CA ASP A 63 2.37 2.83 11.87
C ASP A 63 0.98 2.24 11.57
N PRO A 64 0.72 0.98 11.96
CA PRO A 64 -0.54 0.32 11.64
C PRO A 64 -1.73 1.01 12.33
N TYR A 65 -1.51 1.82 13.37
CA TYR A 65 -2.58 2.47 14.13
C TYR A 65 -3.19 3.68 13.43
N ARG A 66 -2.66 4.10 12.26
CA ARG A 66 -3.26 5.16 11.43
C ARG A 66 -4.31 4.64 10.43
N ILE A 67 -4.53 3.33 10.39
CA ILE A 67 -5.43 2.67 9.44
C ILE A 67 -6.90 2.90 9.83
N GLY A 68 -7.75 3.23 8.85
CA GLY A 68 -9.11 3.74 9.05
C GLY A 68 -10.09 2.74 9.66
N THR A 69 -10.02 1.45 9.29
CA THR A 69 -10.91 0.41 9.83
C THR A 69 -10.14 -0.73 10.48
N TYR A 70 -10.78 -1.41 11.44
CA TYR A 70 -10.22 -2.62 12.07
C TYR A 70 -9.90 -3.73 11.07
N GLN A 71 -10.70 -3.85 10.01
CA GLN A 71 -10.47 -4.83 8.95
C GLN A 71 -9.18 -4.53 8.18
N GLU A 72 -8.97 -3.27 7.80
CA GLU A 72 -7.75 -2.84 7.12
C GLU A 72 -6.52 -2.98 8.03
N PHE A 73 -6.64 -2.65 9.33
CA PHE A 73 -5.56 -2.84 10.31
C PHE A 73 -5.12 -4.31 10.35
N LYS A 74 -6.09 -5.22 10.47
CA LYS A 74 -5.84 -6.65 10.51
C LYS A 74 -5.16 -7.13 9.23
N GLU A 75 -5.59 -6.65 8.08
CA GLU A 75 -5.01 -7.02 6.79
C GLU A 75 -3.57 -6.53 6.63
N HIS A 76 -3.29 -5.29 7.05
CA HIS A 76 -1.93 -4.72 7.04
C HIS A 76 -0.98 -5.52 7.94
N VAL A 77 -1.36 -5.71 9.20
CA VAL A 77 -0.55 -6.45 10.16
C VAL A 77 -0.34 -7.90 9.71
N GLU A 78 -1.37 -8.53 9.15
CA GLU A 78 -1.25 -9.89 8.61
C GLU A 78 -0.31 -9.94 7.40
N ARG A 79 -0.40 -8.97 6.47
CA ARG A 79 0.49 -8.89 5.31
C ARG A 79 1.95 -8.75 5.74
N GLU A 80 2.26 -7.79 6.60
CA GLU A 80 3.62 -7.54 7.08
C GLU A 80 4.19 -8.75 7.82
N PHE A 81 3.37 -9.40 8.64
CA PHE A 81 3.74 -10.64 9.30
C PHE A 81 4.12 -11.74 8.29
N LEU A 82 3.32 -11.94 7.24
CA LEU A 82 3.58 -12.95 6.21
C LEU A 82 4.84 -12.65 5.39
N ILE A 83 5.10 -11.38 5.07
CA ILE A 83 6.30 -10.95 4.36
C ILE A 83 7.55 -11.28 5.19
N ARG A 84 7.55 -10.91 6.48
CA ARG A 84 8.67 -11.18 7.39
C ARG A 84 8.93 -12.68 7.51
N LYS A 85 7.87 -13.47 7.70
CA LYS A 85 7.97 -14.93 7.82
C LYS A 85 8.44 -15.61 6.54
N LEU A 86 8.02 -15.13 5.38
CA LEU A 86 8.55 -15.61 4.11
C LEU A 86 10.02 -15.25 3.93
N LYS A 87 10.43 -14.04 4.31
CA LYS A 87 11.83 -13.60 4.23
C LYS A 87 12.74 -14.45 5.12
N GLU A 88 12.33 -14.74 6.35
CA GLU A 88 13.02 -15.65 7.28
C GLU A 88 13.15 -17.07 6.71
N ASN A 89 12.20 -17.48 5.88
CA ASN A 89 12.18 -18.78 5.21
C ASN A 89 12.66 -18.74 3.76
N GLU A 90 13.35 -17.67 3.34
CA GLU A 90 13.95 -17.52 2.00
C GLU A 90 12.94 -17.69 0.85
N GLY A 91 11.67 -17.33 1.09
CA GLY A 91 10.57 -17.46 0.14
C GLY A 91 10.01 -18.88 0.02
N ASN A 92 10.41 -19.81 0.89
CA ASN A 92 9.90 -21.18 0.91
C ASN A 92 8.51 -21.25 1.55
N VAL A 93 7.47 -21.36 0.72
CA VAL A 93 6.07 -21.39 1.18
C VAL A 93 5.76 -22.63 2.01
N SER A 94 6.30 -23.81 1.65
CA SER A 94 6.04 -25.05 2.39
C SER A 94 6.66 -25.02 3.79
N LYS A 95 7.87 -24.48 3.93
CA LYS A 95 8.56 -24.28 5.21
C LYS A 95 7.82 -23.24 6.06
N THR A 96 7.45 -22.11 5.46
CA THR A 96 6.69 -21.04 6.14
C THR A 96 5.34 -21.55 6.65
N ALA A 97 4.59 -22.29 5.84
CA ALA A 97 3.30 -22.86 6.24
C ALA A 97 3.43 -23.82 7.44
N ARG A 98 4.48 -24.67 7.45
CA ARG A 98 4.77 -25.57 8.58
C ARG A 98 5.11 -24.81 9.85
N GLU A 99 5.95 -23.78 9.76
CA GLU A 99 6.31 -22.94 10.91
C GLU A 99 5.09 -22.21 11.48
N LEU A 100 4.27 -21.63 10.60
CA LEU A 100 3.04 -20.92 10.97
C LEU A 100 1.90 -21.86 11.39
N LYS A 101 2.11 -23.18 11.38
CA LYS A 101 1.07 -24.20 11.63
C LYS A 101 -0.19 -23.97 10.79
N MET A 102 0.00 -23.55 9.54
CA MET A 102 -1.06 -23.24 8.58
C MET A 102 -1.02 -24.23 7.42
N GLN A 103 -2.19 -24.60 6.89
CA GLN A 103 -2.23 -25.37 5.65
C GLN A 103 -1.61 -24.57 4.49
N ARG A 104 -0.80 -25.23 3.65
CA ARG A 104 -0.15 -24.60 2.49
C ARG A 104 -1.15 -23.89 1.57
N SER A 105 -2.30 -24.52 1.31
CA SER A 105 -3.39 -23.95 0.52
C SER A 105 -3.92 -22.63 1.08
N ASN A 106 -4.04 -22.52 2.40
CA ASN A 106 -4.48 -21.29 3.07
C ASN A 106 -3.41 -20.20 2.98
N LEU A 107 -2.13 -20.58 3.13
CA LEU A 107 -1.04 -19.62 2.97
C LEU A 107 -0.99 -19.08 1.53
N TYR A 108 -1.06 -19.95 0.51
CA TYR A 108 -1.11 -19.51 -0.89
C TYR A 108 -2.23 -18.51 -1.17
N LYS A 109 -3.46 -18.78 -0.70
CA LYS A 109 -4.59 -17.84 -0.84
C LYS A 109 -4.31 -16.48 -0.19
N LYS A 110 -3.63 -16.45 0.96
CA LYS A 110 -3.25 -15.20 1.63
C LYS A 110 -2.16 -14.45 0.85
N LEU A 111 -1.16 -15.15 0.34
CA LEU A 111 -0.10 -14.54 -0.46
C LEU A 111 -0.66 -13.95 -1.76
N GLU A 112 -1.57 -14.65 -2.42
CA GLU A 112 -2.28 -14.15 -3.60
C GLU A 112 -3.17 -12.94 -3.25
N LYS A 113 -3.96 -13.03 -2.17
CA LYS A 113 -4.79 -11.91 -1.68
C LYS A 113 -3.97 -10.64 -1.46
N TYR A 114 -2.77 -10.77 -0.90
CA TYR A 114 -1.90 -9.63 -0.55
C TYR A 114 -0.85 -9.27 -1.61
N GLY A 115 -0.86 -9.94 -2.77
CA GLY A 115 0.10 -9.68 -3.85
C GLY A 115 1.56 -9.98 -3.48
N ILE A 116 1.80 -10.88 -2.54
CA ILE A 116 3.14 -11.22 -2.08
C ILE A 116 3.76 -12.23 -3.06
N GLY A 117 4.88 -11.87 -3.69
CA GLY A 117 5.62 -12.76 -4.57
C GLY A 117 6.27 -13.92 -3.81
N PHE A 118 6.07 -15.15 -4.28
CA PHE A 118 6.66 -16.36 -3.68
C PHE A 118 7.23 -17.28 -4.76
N ARG A 119 8.27 -18.05 -4.41
CA ARG A 119 8.77 -19.11 -5.30
C ARG A 119 7.82 -20.31 -5.18
N LYS A 120 7.18 -20.67 -6.30
CA LYS A 120 6.51 -21.97 -6.40
C LYS A 120 7.60 -23.04 -6.39
N GLU A 121 7.68 -23.80 -5.32
CA GLU A 121 8.45 -25.05 -5.31
C GLU A 121 7.80 -25.97 -6.33
N GLN A 122 8.52 -26.32 -7.40
CA GLN A 122 8.07 -27.36 -8.32
C GLN A 122 8.01 -28.66 -7.52
N GLY A 123 6.81 -29.20 -7.37
CA GLY A 123 6.62 -30.51 -6.74
C GLY A 123 7.30 -31.57 -7.60
N SER A 124 8.20 -32.32 -6.95
CA SER A 124 8.59 -33.66 -7.37
C SER A 124 7.50 -34.67 -7.03
#